data_AF-A0A0Q0ZE18-F1
#
_entry.id   AF-A0A0Q0ZE18-F1
#
_cell.length_a   1.000
_cell.length_b   1.000
_cell.length_c   1.000
_cell.angle_alpha   90.00
_cell.angle_beta   90.00
_cell.angle_gamma   90.00
#
_symmetry.space_group_name_H-M   'P 1'
#
loop_
_entity.id
_entity.type
_entity.pdbx_description
1 polymer ?
#
loop_
_entity_poly.entity_id
_entity_poly.type
_entity_poly.pdbx_seq_one_letter_code
_entity_poly.pdbx_strand_id
1 'polypeptide(L)'
;MCCGPNQRIPYLFSFVLAKCFTQNFIHHRTIIGVFSGNESALEVMEIRFYIISFIFFVCFIALGASYYLSFSLSRPISQLTAFMKKAQAGDLTVRYHDERMDEIGILGRSFNHMLDQMQRFISLAEWQERQRWEAELRELQAQIKPHFLYNTLDTIQWMARKKGADDVAEVVGALAKLFRIGLSKGRNMILFAEEIEHIKSYLHIQKVR
;
A
#
# COMPACT_ATOMS: atom_id res chain seq x y z
N MET A 1 -16.28 -41.86 -79.46
CA MET A 1 -16.74 -42.34 -80.79
C MET A 1 -15.72 -41.92 -81.83
N CYS A 2 -15.38 -42.88 -82.68
CA CYS A 2 -14.39 -42.99 -83.77
C CYS A 2 -13.87 -41.74 -84.50
N CYS A 3 -12.54 -41.62 -84.67
CA CYS A 3 -11.80 -41.93 -85.92
C CYS A 3 -10.37 -41.35 -85.88
N GLY A 4 -9.35 -42.19 -86.11
CA GLY A 4 -8.08 -41.76 -86.71
C GLY A 4 -8.24 -41.59 -88.24
N PRO A 5 -7.18 -41.32 -89.05
CA PRO A 5 -5.80 -41.75 -88.82
C PRO A 5 -4.69 -40.72 -89.19
N ASN A 6 -3.51 -40.94 -88.61
CA ASN A 6 -2.20 -41.01 -89.28
C ASN A 6 -1.80 -39.88 -90.27
N GLN A 7 -0.94 -38.95 -89.80
CA GLN A 7 0.08 -38.35 -90.66
C GLN A 7 1.34 -37.99 -89.84
N ARG A 8 2.41 -38.76 -90.06
CA ARG A 8 3.78 -38.44 -89.66
C ARG A 8 4.32 -37.35 -90.58
N ILE A 9 4.75 -36.21 -90.06
CA ILE A 9 5.92 -35.47 -90.56
C ILE A 9 6.68 -34.90 -89.34
N PRO A 10 8.03 -34.94 -89.35
CA PRO A 10 8.85 -34.88 -88.15
C PRO A 10 9.57 -33.52 -88.01
N TYR A 11 10.27 -33.40 -86.87
CA TYR A 11 11.30 -32.41 -86.54
C TYR A 11 10.80 -30.99 -86.25
N LEU A 12 11.07 -30.54 -85.02
CA LEU A 12 11.95 -29.40 -84.72
C LEU A 12 11.46 -28.70 -83.45
N PHE A 13 12.39 -28.62 -82.47
CA PHE A 13 12.44 -27.58 -81.43
C PHE A 13 11.28 -27.60 -80.43
N SER A 14 11.45 -27.31 -79.16
CA SER A 14 12.59 -27.05 -78.30
C SER A 14 11.95 -26.98 -76.91
N PHE A 15 12.76 -27.29 -75.92
CA PHE A 15 12.58 -26.96 -74.52
C PHE A 15 11.76 -25.66 -74.27
N VAL A 16 10.97 -25.68 -73.18
CA VAL A 16 10.81 -24.59 -72.19
C VAL A 16 9.58 -23.67 -72.33
N LEU A 17 8.68 -23.83 -71.35
CA LEU A 17 7.98 -22.82 -70.54
C LEU A 17 6.45 -22.83 -70.48
N ALA A 18 5.98 -22.90 -69.23
CA ALA A 18 4.61 -22.68 -68.77
C ALA A 18 3.99 -21.43 -69.40
N LYS A 19 2.93 -21.61 -70.19
CA LYS A 19 2.11 -20.52 -70.72
C LYS A 19 0.77 -20.51 -70.01
N CYS A 20 0.53 -19.49 -69.20
CA CYS A 20 -0.83 -19.07 -68.83
C CYS A 20 -1.40 -18.28 -70.02
N PHE A 21 -2.47 -18.78 -70.64
CA PHE A 21 -3.11 -18.15 -71.81
C PHE A 21 -4.31 -17.31 -71.34
N THR A 22 -4.26 -16.00 -71.51
CA THR A 22 -5.44 -15.13 -71.45
C THR A 22 -5.93 -14.87 -72.87
N GLN A 23 -7.15 -15.31 -73.19
CA GLN A 23 -7.75 -15.15 -74.51
C GLN A 23 -8.81 -14.05 -74.47
N ASN A 24 -8.52 -12.89 -75.07
CA ASN A 24 -9.52 -11.85 -75.32
C ASN A 24 -9.89 -11.86 -76.80
N PHE A 25 -11.20 -12.01 -77.08
CA PHE A 25 -11.73 -12.22 -78.43
C PHE A 25 -12.36 -10.91 -78.94
N ILE A 26 -11.61 -10.16 -79.75
CA ILE A 26 -12.17 -9.01 -80.48
C ILE A 26 -11.79 -9.17 -81.95
N HIS A 27 -12.80 -9.39 -82.79
CA HIS A 27 -12.77 -9.44 -84.27
C HIS A 27 -11.64 -10.29 -84.90
N HIS A 28 -11.87 -11.60 -85.03
CA HIS A 28 -11.22 -12.54 -85.97
C HIS A 28 -9.66 -12.56 -86.01
N ARG A 29 -8.96 -12.01 -85.01
CA ARG A 29 -7.52 -12.20 -84.83
C ARG A 29 -7.24 -12.75 -83.43
N THR A 30 -6.58 -13.89 -83.36
CA THR A 30 -6.12 -14.47 -82.09
C THR A 30 -4.77 -13.87 -81.74
N ILE A 31 -4.72 -13.01 -80.73
CA ILE A 31 -3.47 -12.54 -80.15
C ILE A 31 -3.05 -13.58 -79.11
N ILE A 32 -1.94 -14.27 -79.36
CA ILE A 32 -1.35 -15.22 -78.42
C ILE A 32 -0.30 -14.47 -77.61
N GLY A 33 -0.61 -14.14 -76.36
CA GLY A 33 0.38 -13.62 -75.41
C GLY A 33 1.30 -14.76 -74.95
N VAL A 34 2.59 -14.66 -75.28
CA VAL A 34 3.62 -15.59 -74.78
C VAL A 34 4.36 -14.91 -73.64
N PHE A 35 3.99 -15.22 -72.40
CA PHE A 35 4.72 -14.76 -71.22
C PHE A 35 5.74 -15.83 -70.83
N SER A 36 7.02 -15.45 -70.79
CA SER A 36 8.10 -16.29 -70.26
C SER A 36 7.99 -16.31 -68.73
N GLY A 37 7.40 -17.38 -68.17
CA GLY A 37 7.17 -17.49 -66.72
C GLY A 37 8.45 -17.43 -65.87
N ASN A 38 9.63 -17.64 -66.48
CA ASN A 38 10.92 -17.63 -65.78
C ASN A 38 11.48 -16.22 -65.57
N GLU A 39 11.26 -15.31 -66.52
CA GLU A 39 11.77 -13.93 -66.43
C GLU A 39 10.93 -13.11 -65.44
N SER A 40 9.60 -13.29 -65.44
CA SER A 40 8.72 -12.68 -64.45
C SER A 40 8.85 -13.29 -63.05
N ALA A 41 9.25 -14.56 -62.94
CA ALA A 41 9.41 -15.23 -61.64
C ALA A 41 10.61 -14.68 -60.85
N LEU A 42 11.71 -14.29 -61.51
CA LEU A 42 12.92 -13.79 -60.85
C LEU A 42 12.66 -12.44 -60.15
N GLU A 43 12.00 -11.50 -60.82
CA GLU A 43 11.63 -10.20 -60.22
C GLU A 43 10.66 -10.36 -59.04
N VAL A 44 9.72 -11.29 -59.14
CA VAL A 44 8.77 -11.61 -58.06
C VAL A 44 9.48 -12.25 -56.85
N MET A 45 10.52 -13.07 -57.08
CA MET A 45 11.30 -13.69 -56.00
C MET A 45 12.10 -12.66 -55.20
N GLU A 46 12.69 -11.66 -55.86
CA GLU A 46 13.44 -10.59 -55.18
C GLU A 46 12.51 -9.73 -54.31
N ILE A 47 11.36 -9.31 -54.84
CA ILE A 47 10.36 -8.55 -54.08
C ILE A 47 9.88 -9.34 -52.86
N ARG A 48 9.62 -10.65 -53.03
CA ARG A 48 9.21 -11.53 -51.94
C ARG A 48 10.27 -11.62 -50.84
N PHE A 49 11.55 -11.69 -51.19
CA PHE A 49 12.64 -11.70 -50.23
C PHE A 49 12.71 -10.40 -49.42
N TYR A 50 12.60 -9.24 -50.08
CA TYR A 50 12.58 -7.95 -49.40
C TYR A 50 11.40 -7.80 -48.44
N ILE A 51 10.19 -8.23 -48.84
CA ILE A 51 9.01 -8.20 -47.96
C ILE A 51 9.22 -9.09 -46.72
N ILE A 52 9.72 -10.32 -46.90
CA ILE A 52 9.97 -11.24 -45.78
C ILE A 52 11.03 -10.65 -44.84
N SER A 53 12.14 -10.15 -45.38
CA SER A 53 13.20 -9.51 -44.59
C SER A 53 12.67 -8.30 -43.81
N PHE A 54 11.80 -7.49 -44.44
CA PHE A 54 11.18 -6.34 -43.79
C PHE A 54 10.26 -6.77 -42.64
N ILE A 55 9.45 -7.81 -42.83
CA ILE A 55 8.61 -8.36 -41.76
C ILE A 55 9.46 -8.84 -40.58
N PHE A 56 10.52 -9.61 -40.85
CA PHE A 56 11.45 -10.06 -39.80
C PHE A 56 12.11 -8.89 -39.07
N PHE A 57 12.50 -7.85 -39.78
CA PHE A 57 13.09 -6.65 -39.19
C PHE A 57 12.09 -5.92 -38.28
N VAL A 58 10.85 -5.73 -38.72
CA VAL A 58 9.79 -5.11 -37.91
C VAL A 58 9.47 -5.98 -36.69
N CYS A 59 9.36 -7.30 -36.85
CA CYS A 59 9.16 -8.22 -35.72
C CYS A 59 10.31 -8.16 -34.71
N PHE A 60 11.56 -8.08 -35.19
CA PHE A 60 12.73 -7.97 -34.33
C PHE A 60 12.70 -6.68 -33.49
N ILE A 61 12.38 -5.53 -34.12
CA ILE A 61 12.22 -4.26 -33.40
C ILE A 61 11.07 -4.33 -32.41
N ALA A 62 9.92 -4.90 -32.80
CA ALA A 62 8.75 -5.02 -31.93
C ALA A 62 9.05 -5.87 -30.68
N LEU A 63 9.76 -6.98 -30.83
CA LEU A 63 10.20 -7.82 -29.71
C LEU A 63 11.17 -7.08 -28.79
N GLY A 64 12.15 -6.36 -29.37
CA GLY A 64 13.10 -5.55 -28.61
C GLY A 64 12.40 -4.43 -27.81
N ALA A 65 11.49 -3.69 -28.45
CA ALA A 65 10.70 -2.64 -27.81
C ALA A 65 9.81 -3.20 -26.70
N SER A 66 9.15 -4.34 -26.93
CA SER A 66 8.32 -5.02 -25.93
C SER A 66 9.13 -5.41 -24.69
N TYR A 67 10.30 -6.01 -24.88
CA TYR A 67 11.19 -6.39 -23.78
C TYR A 67 11.69 -5.17 -23.00
N TYR A 68 12.10 -4.11 -23.71
CA TYR A 68 12.54 -2.86 -23.11
C TYR A 68 11.44 -2.20 -22.27
N LEU A 69 10.23 -2.08 -22.82
CA LEU A 69 9.07 -1.52 -22.09
C LEU A 69 8.71 -2.35 -20.86
N SER A 70 8.75 -3.69 -20.97
CA SER A 70 8.50 -4.57 -19.82
C SER A 70 9.48 -4.31 -18.68
N PHE A 71 10.78 -4.17 -18.99
CA PHE A 71 11.79 -3.90 -17.97
C PHE A 71 11.69 -2.47 -17.42
N SER A 72 11.46 -1.48 -18.29
CA SER A 72 11.46 -0.07 -17.91
C SER A 72 10.22 0.34 -17.12
N LEU A 73 9.04 -0.24 -17.39
CA LEU A 73 7.78 0.13 -16.72
C LEU A 73 7.27 -0.97 -15.79
N SER A 74 7.09 -2.19 -16.30
CA SER A 74 6.34 -3.24 -15.59
C SER A 74 7.03 -3.70 -14.30
N ARG A 75 8.36 -3.87 -14.34
CA ARG A 75 9.14 -4.28 -13.15
C ARG A 75 9.05 -3.28 -11.99
N PRO A 76 9.38 -1.99 -12.15
CA PRO A 76 9.27 -0.99 -11.07
C PRO A 76 7.85 -0.88 -10.50
N ILE A 77 6.83 -0.88 -11.37
CA ILE A 77 5.43 -0.80 -10.93
C ILE A 77 5.07 -2.02 -10.07
N SER A 78 5.50 -3.21 -10.48
CA SER A 78 5.30 -4.44 -9.72
C SER A 78 6.00 -4.40 -8.36
N GLN A 79 7.24 -3.90 -8.32
CA GLN A 79 7.97 -3.70 -7.06
C GLN A 79 7.23 -2.73 -6.15
N LEU A 80 6.87 -1.55 -6.63
CA LEU A 80 6.14 -0.55 -5.85
C LEU A 80 4.81 -1.12 -5.32
N THR A 81 4.09 -1.90 -6.12
CA THR A 81 2.87 -2.61 -5.70
C THR A 81 3.16 -3.59 -4.56
N ALA A 82 4.29 -4.30 -4.58
CA ALA A 82 4.70 -5.19 -3.50
C ALA A 82 5.02 -4.42 -2.21
N PHE A 83 5.68 -3.27 -2.30
CA PHE A 83 5.91 -2.36 -1.16
C PHE A 83 4.59 -1.84 -0.58
N MET A 84 3.65 -1.44 -1.44
CA MET A 84 2.31 -1.01 -1.01
C MET A 84 1.55 -2.12 -0.26
N LYS A 85 1.63 -3.38 -0.73
CA LYS A 85 1.02 -4.52 -0.04
C LYS A 85 1.64 -4.77 1.35
N LYS A 86 2.96 -4.59 1.51
CA LYS A 86 3.63 -4.69 2.82
C LYS A 86 3.16 -3.58 3.77
N ALA A 87 3.07 -2.35 3.28
CA ALA A 87 2.52 -1.24 4.07
C ALA A 87 1.06 -1.46 4.47
N GLN A 88 0.24 -2.01 3.57
CA GLN A 88 -1.15 -2.39 3.87
C GLN A 88 -1.24 -3.48 4.94
N ALA A 89 -0.27 -4.39 5.00
CA ALA A 89 -0.18 -5.41 6.05
C ALA A 89 0.32 -4.86 7.41
N GLY A 90 0.62 -3.55 7.49
CA GLY A 90 1.02 -2.87 8.73
C GLY A 90 2.52 -2.56 8.83
N ASP A 91 3.34 -3.03 7.90
CA ASP A 91 4.77 -2.67 7.90
C ASP A 91 4.98 -1.30 7.24
N LEU A 92 4.90 -0.26 8.07
CA LEU A 92 5.10 1.12 7.63
C LEU A 92 6.56 1.51 7.55
N THR A 93 7.52 0.62 7.82
CA THR A 93 8.95 0.92 7.76
C THR A 93 9.52 0.74 6.36
N VAL A 94 8.78 0.04 5.50
CA VAL A 94 9.19 -0.20 4.11
C VAL A 94 9.35 1.12 3.35
N ARG A 95 10.41 1.24 2.55
CA ARG A 95 10.65 2.41 1.72
C ARG A 95 11.06 1.97 0.33
N TYR A 96 10.42 2.54 -0.68
CA TYR A 96 10.81 2.36 -2.08
C TYR A 96 12.02 3.25 -2.38
N HIS A 97 13.19 2.65 -2.62
CA HIS A 97 14.41 3.36 -3.00
C HIS A 97 14.67 3.19 -4.49
N ASP A 98 14.48 4.28 -5.23
CA ASP A 98 14.75 4.35 -6.66
C ASP A 98 15.18 5.78 -7.01
N GLU A 99 16.29 5.91 -7.73
CA GLU A 99 16.87 7.20 -8.14
C GLU A 99 16.25 7.75 -9.43
N ARG A 100 15.22 7.06 -9.96
CA ARG A 100 14.51 7.52 -11.15
C ARG A 100 13.93 8.92 -10.99
N MET A 101 14.10 9.69 -12.06
CA MET A 101 13.60 11.07 -12.20
C MET A 101 12.33 11.16 -13.04
N ASP A 102 11.73 10.03 -13.40
CA ASP A 102 10.46 9.94 -14.13
C ASP A 102 9.25 9.88 -13.17
N GLU A 103 8.05 9.73 -13.74
CA GLU A 103 6.78 9.66 -13.03
C GLU A 103 6.74 8.48 -12.04
N ILE A 104 7.42 7.38 -12.34
CA ILE A 104 7.50 6.22 -11.45
C ILE A 104 8.33 6.58 -10.21
N GLY A 105 9.46 7.27 -10.40
CA GLY A 105 10.25 7.78 -9.29
C GLY A 105 9.48 8.77 -8.42
N ILE A 106 8.69 9.66 -9.04
CA ILE A 106 7.79 10.59 -8.32
C ILE A 106 6.75 9.82 -7.49
N LEU A 107 6.14 8.79 -8.07
CA LEU A 107 5.15 7.95 -7.37
C LEU A 107 5.78 7.23 -6.16
N GLY A 108 7.00 6.70 -6.33
CA GLY A 108 7.75 6.06 -5.25
C GLY A 108 8.08 7.02 -4.10
N ARG A 109 8.56 8.24 -4.40
CA ARG A 109 8.80 9.27 -3.38
C ARG A 109 7.52 9.72 -2.69
N SER A 110 6.43 9.89 -3.44
CA SER A 110 5.12 10.27 -2.90
C SER A 110 4.56 9.18 -1.97
N PHE A 111 4.74 7.91 -2.33
CA PHE A 111 4.41 6.76 -1.49
C PHE A 111 5.19 6.78 -0.17
N ASN A 112 6.51 6.98 -0.21
CA ASN A 112 7.33 7.10 1.00
C ASN A 112 6.86 8.26 1.89
N HIS A 113 6.58 9.42 1.30
CA HIS A 113 6.07 10.58 2.04
C HIS A 113 4.74 10.27 2.75
N MET A 114 3.83 9.56 2.07
CA MET A 114 2.57 9.11 2.67
C MET A 114 2.81 8.17 3.86
N LEU A 115 3.76 7.24 3.78
CA LEU A 115 4.12 6.38 4.92
C LEU A 115 4.64 7.19 6.12
N ASP A 116 5.46 8.22 5.86
CA ASP A 116 5.95 9.10 6.92
C ASP A 116 4.80 9.90 7.58
N GLN A 117 3.85 10.40 6.78
CA GLN A 117 2.64 11.06 7.32
C GLN A 117 1.83 10.09 8.17
N MET A 118 1.64 8.86 7.72
CA MET A 118 0.86 7.87 8.44
C MET A 118 1.50 7.52 9.78
N GLN A 119 2.82 7.32 9.82
CA GLN A 119 3.55 7.13 11.09
C GLN A 119 3.38 8.32 12.04
N ARG A 120 3.47 9.56 11.53
CA ARG A 120 3.23 10.76 12.32
C ARG A 120 1.81 10.78 12.89
N PHE A 121 0.79 10.49 12.08
CA PHE A 121 -0.59 10.48 12.54
C PHE A 121 -0.86 9.40 13.60
N ILE A 122 -0.26 8.22 13.46
CA ILE A 122 -0.35 7.17 14.49
C ILE A 122 0.27 7.67 15.80
N SER A 123 1.49 8.21 15.76
CA SER A 123 2.15 8.72 16.96
C SER A 123 1.39 9.87 17.64
N LEU A 124 0.77 10.73 16.84
CA LEU A 124 -0.05 11.83 17.33
C LEU A 124 -1.34 11.32 17.97
N ALA A 125 -2.00 10.33 17.33
CA ALA A 125 -3.22 9.73 17.87
C ALA A 125 -2.97 9.07 19.22
N GLU A 126 -1.89 8.30 19.36
CA GLU A 126 -1.50 7.71 20.63
C GLU A 126 -1.22 8.76 21.71
N TRP A 127 -0.54 9.86 21.34
CA TRP A 127 -0.29 10.94 22.28
C TRP A 127 -1.59 11.62 22.73
N GLN A 128 -2.50 11.88 21.80
CA GLN A 128 -3.82 12.45 22.12
C GLN A 128 -4.66 11.52 23.00
N GLU A 129 -4.62 10.22 22.75
CA GLU A 129 -5.32 9.22 23.57
C GLU A 129 -4.78 9.22 25.00
N ARG A 130 -3.45 9.24 25.18
CA ARG A 130 -2.83 9.37 26.51
C ARG A 130 -3.25 10.65 27.23
N GLN A 131 -3.27 11.78 26.52
CA GLN A 131 -3.70 13.06 27.11
C GLN A 131 -5.19 13.06 27.48
N ARG A 132 -6.05 12.45 26.67
CA ARG A 132 -7.48 12.28 27.01
C ARG A 132 -7.65 11.42 28.25
N TRP A 133 -6.95 10.29 28.32
CA TRP A 133 -6.97 9.40 29.47
C TRP A 133 -6.54 10.12 30.77
N GLU A 134 -5.47 10.91 30.72
CA GLU A 134 -5.01 11.72 31.85
C GLU A 134 -6.03 12.79 32.26
N ALA A 135 -6.71 13.40 31.29
CA ALA A 135 -7.76 14.38 31.55
C ALA A 135 -9.00 13.72 32.19
N GLU A 136 -9.47 12.60 31.66
CA GLU A 136 -10.59 11.82 32.22
C GLU A 136 -10.30 11.37 33.65
N LEU A 137 -9.08 10.86 33.91
CA LEU A 137 -8.65 10.51 35.26
C LEU A 137 -8.68 11.71 36.20
N ARG A 138 -8.23 12.88 35.75
CA ARG A 138 -8.25 14.11 36.56
C ARG A 138 -9.68 14.56 36.84
N GLU A 139 -10.58 14.45 35.88
CA GLU A 139 -12.00 14.77 36.06
C GLU A 139 -12.67 13.80 37.06
N LEU A 140 -12.43 12.50 36.93
CA LEU A 140 -12.91 11.49 37.88
C LEU A 140 -12.37 11.75 39.30
N GLN A 141 -11.10 12.12 39.44
CA GLN A 141 -10.53 12.52 40.72
C GLN A 141 -11.19 13.77 41.29
N ALA A 142 -11.54 14.75 40.45
CA ALA A 142 -12.20 15.98 40.90
C ALA A 142 -13.64 15.75 41.39
N GLN A 143 -14.33 14.71 40.92
CA GLN A 143 -15.65 14.32 41.43
C GLN A 143 -15.59 13.87 42.90
N ILE A 144 -14.47 13.28 43.33
CA ILE A 144 -14.18 13.06 44.75
C ILE A 144 -13.78 14.41 45.36
N LYS A 145 -14.75 15.26 45.70
CA LYS A 145 -14.50 16.58 46.32
C LYS A 145 -13.75 16.38 47.65
N PRO A 146 -12.43 16.62 47.74
CA PRO A 146 -11.67 16.25 48.94
C PRO A 146 -12.11 17.11 50.13
N HIS A 147 -12.47 18.36 49.86
CA HIS A 147 -13.04 19.26 50.85
C HIS A 147 -14.37 18.75 51.41
N PHE A 148 -15.26 18.21 50.56
CA PHE A 148 -16.51 17.63 51.07
C PHE A 148 -16.21 16.43 51.96
N LEU A 149 -15.31 15.54 51.54
CA LEU A 149 -14.93 14.37 52.32
C LEU A 149 -14.36 14.74 53.69
N TYR A 150 -13.37 15.64 53.76
CA TYR A 150 -12.80 16.05 55.05
C TYR A 150 -13.82 16.78 55.90
N ASN A 151 -14.66 17.62 55.31
CA ASN A 151 -15.70 18.32 56.04
C ASN A 151 -16.74 17.35 56.62
N THR A 152 -17.10 16.30 55.90
CA THR A 152 -17.98 15.25 56.40
C THR A 152 -17.33 14.52 57.57
N LEU A 153 -16.06 14.14 57.46
CA LEU A 153 -15.32 13.46 58.53
C LEU A 153 -15.14 14.37 59.75
N ASP A 154 -14.81 15.65 59.58
CA ASP A 154 -14.72 16.64 60.65
C ASP A 154 -16.07 16.81 61.35
N THR A 155 -17.18 16.83 60.59
CA THR A 155 -18.53 16.89 61.16
C THR A 155 -18.83 15.65 62.00
N ILE A 156 -18.49 14.45 61.52
CA ILE A 156 -18.65 13.20 62.28
C ILE A 156 -17.79 13.22 63.55
N GLN A 157 -16.54 13.70 63.44
CA GLN A 157 -15.65 13.84 64.60
C GLN A 157 -16.26 14.75 65.67
N TRP A 158 -16.79 15.91 65.29
CA TRP A 158 -17.46 16.83 66.22
C TRP A 158 -18.72 16.23 66.82
N MET A 159 -19.52 15.50 66.03
CA MET A 159 -20.70 14.79 66.53
C MET A 159 -20.34 13.71 67.55
N ALA A 160 -19.25 12.95 67.32
CA ALA A 160 -18.75 11.93 68.24
C ALA A 160 -18.30 12.54 69.58
N ARG A 161 -17.49 13.62 69.53
CA ARG A 161 -17.06 14.36 70.74
C ARG A 161 -18.25 14.89 71.54
N LYS A 162 -19.25 15.47 70.87
CA LYS A 162 -20.46 15.98 71.54
C LYS A 162 -21.24 14.90 72.28
N LYS A 163 -21.14 13.64 71.83
CA LYS A 163 -21.76 12.47 72.47
C LYS A 163 -20.85 11.77 73.49
N GLY A 164 -19.64 12.28 73.75
CA GLY A 164 -18.67 11.66 74.66
C GLY A 164 -18.04 10.37 74.11
N ALA A 165 -18.14 10.13 72.79
CA ALA A 165 -17.49 9.01 72.11
C ALA A 165 -16.10 9.43 71.61
N ASP A 166 -15.18 9.64 72.55
CA ASP A 166 -13.86 10.19 72.27
C ASP A 166 -12.97 9.23 71.47
N ASP A 167 -13.12 7.92 71.67
CA ASP A 167 -12.49 6.86 70.89
C ASP A 167 -12.90 6.92 69.41
N VAL A 168 -14.20 7.08 69.13
CA VAL A 168 -14.73 7.26 67.76
C VAL A 168 -14.20 8.56 67.15
N ALA A 169 -14.16 9.64 67.93
CA ALA A 169 -13.64 10.93 67.47
C ALA A 169 -12.15 10.88 67.11
N GLU A 170 -11.35 10.07 67.82
CA GLU A 170 -9.93 9.88 67.56
C GLU A 170 -9.71 9.12 66.25
N VAL A 171 -10.43 8.00 66.04
CA VAL A 171 -10.36 7.22 64.79
C VAL A 171 -10.82 8.03 63.59
N VAL A 172 -11.94 8.74 63.68
CA VAL A 172 -12.46 9.57 62.58
C VAL A 172 -11.50 10.72 62.27
N GLY A 173 -10.85 11.30 63.28
CA GLY A 173 -9.81 12.31 63.09
C GLY A 173 -8.57 11.78 62.38
N ALA A 174 -8.09 10.59 62.77
CA ALA A 174 -6.99 9.91 62.09
C ALA A 174 -7.37 9.55 60.64
N LEU A 175 -8.62 9.15 60.39
CA LEU A 175 -9.15 8.87 59.06
C LEU A 175 -9.22 10.13 58.19
N ALA A 176 -9.70 11.25 58.74
CA ALA A 176 -9.71 12.55 58.06
C ALA A 176 -8.29 12.96 57.65
N LYS A 177 -7.32 12.83 58.57
CA LYS A 177 -5.92 13.13 58.31
C LYS A 177 -5.30 12.19 57.27
N LEU A 178 -5.61 10.89 57.34
CA LEU A 178 -5.19 9.89 56.37
C LEU A 178 -5.63 10.27 54.96
N PHE A 179 -6.93 10.45 54.74
CA PHE A 179 -7.45 10.82 53.42
C PHE A 179 -6.94 12.19 52.96
N ARG A 180 -6.75 13.15 53.88
CA ARG A 180 -6.24 14.49 53.55
C ARG A 180 -4.86 14.47 52.92
N ILE A 181 -3.98 13.62 53.44
CA ILE A 181 -2.65 13.44 52.90
C ILE A 181 -2.72 12.54 51.66
N GLY A 182 -3.44 11.41 51.73
CA GLY A 182 -3.52 10.45 50.63
C GLY A 182 -4.13 10.99 49.33
N LEU A 183 -5.13 11.87 49.40
CA LEU A 183 -5.75 12.47 48.21
C LEU A 183 -5.07 13.78 47.78
N SER A 184 -4.18 14.33 48.62
CA SER A 184 -3.19 15.38 48.27
C SER A 184 -3.69 16.64 47.53
N LYS A 185 -5.00 16.86 47.43
CA LYS A 185 -5.64 17.85 46.54
C LYS A 185 -5.19 17.75 45.07
N GLY A 186 -4.88 16.53 44.59
CA GLY A 186 -4.40 16.32 43.22
C GLY A 186 -2.94 16.72 42.96
N ARG A 187 -2.13 16.91 44.02
CA ARG A 187 -0.67 17.02 43.88
C ARG A 187 -0.06 15.64 43.64
N ASN A 188 0.82 15.52 42.63
CA ASN A 188 1.56 14.29 42.34
C ASN A 188 2.74 14.04 43.28
N MET A 189 3.12 15.03 44.10
CA MET A 189 4.23 14.91 45.06
C MET A 189 3.84 15.53 46.41
N ILE A 190 4.25 14.87 47.49
CA ILE A 190 4.12 15.32 48.88
C ILE A 190 5.48 15.29 49.57
N LEU A 191 5.60 16.05 50.65
CA LEU A 191 6.81 16.08 51.47
C LEU A 191 6.99 14.74 52.20
N PHE A 192 8.23 14.31 52.39
CA PHE A 192 8.53 13.09 53.16
C PHE A 192 7.93 13.12 54.58
N ALA A 193 7.86 14.30 55.21
CA ALA A 193 7.22 14.48 56.51
C ALA A 193 5.70 14.23 56.46
N GLU A 194 5.01 14.64 55.38
CA GLU A 194 3.59 14.38 55.17
C GLU A 194 3.36 12.85 55.01
N GLU A 195 4.25 12.14 54.31
CA GLU A 195 4.15 10.67 54.15
C GLU A 195 4.35 9.92 55.47
N ILE A 196 5.29 10.36 56.34
CA ILE A 196 5.41 9.80 57.69
C ILE A 196 4.12 10.02 58.49
N GLU A 197 3.51 11.19 58.39
CA GLU A 197 2.25 11.51 59.08
C GLU A 197 1.07 10.68 58.53
N HIS A 198 1.08 10.38 57.23
CA HIS A 198 0.13 9.50 56.55
C HIS A 198 0.21 8.09 57.13
N ILE A 199 1.41 7.51 57.20
CA ILE A 199 1.66 6.18 57.78
C ILE A 199 1.27 6.14 59.27
N LYS A 200 1.59 7.17 60.05
CA LYS A 200 1.20 7.25 61.47
C LYS A 200 -0.32 7.23 61.64
N SER A 201 -1.04 7.99 60.80
CA SER A 201 -2.51 8.03 60.82
C SER A 201 -3.10 6.66 60.45
N TYR A 202 -2.53 5.98 59.45
CA TYR A 202 -2.92 4.62 59.06
C TYR A 202 -2.72 3.62 60.21
N LEU A 203 -1.55 3.61 60.83
CA LEU A 203 -1.22 2.73 61.94
C LEU A 203 -2.11 2.98 63.16
N HIS A 204 -2.47 4.24 63.42
CA HIS A 204 -3.37 4.58 64.50
C HIS A 204 -4.77 3.98 64.29
N ILE A 205 -5.33 4.08 63.08
CA ILE A 205 -6.62 3.47 62.73
C ILE A 205 -6.54 1.95 62.88
N GLN A 206 -5.46 1.31 62.40
CA GLN A 206 -5.28 -0.14 62.51
C GLN A 206 -5.12 -0.64 63.95
N LYS A 207 -4.60 0.18 64.87
CA LYS A 207 -4.45 -0.21 66.29
C LYS A 207 -5.76 -0.24 67.07
N VAL A 208 -6.79 0.47 66.58
CA VAL A 208 -8.13 0.48 67.19
C VAL A 208 -8.98 -0.70 66.70
N ARG A 209 -8.55 -1.35 65.60
CA ARG A 209 -9.15 -2.57 65.04
C ARG A 209 -8.62 -3.82 65.74
#